data_AF-A0A1T4TVL6-F1
#
_entry.id   AF-A0A1T4TVL6-F1
#
_cell.length_a   1.000
_cell.length_b   1.000
_cell.length_c   1.000
_cell.angle_alpha   90.00
_cell.angle_beta   90.00
_cell.angle_gamma   90.00
#
_symmetry.space_group_name_H-M   'P 1'
#
loop_
_entity.id
_entity.type
_entity.pdbx_description
1 polymer ?
#
loop_
_entity_poly.entity_id
_entity_poly.type
_entity_poly.pdbx_seq_one_letter_code
_entity_poly.pdbx_strand_id
1 'polypeptide(L)' 'MNNKTLIADTHDIFDAFIVNGLHHNYSIYCQFPFNEDLVNQHSYGESFDIEFNDGHRHHQQDPYLLYK' A
#
# COMPACT_ATOMS: atom_id res chain seq x y z
N MET A 1 -5.62 7.15 -8.84
CA MET A 1 -5.16 7.28 -7.44
C MET A 1 -5.31 8.72 -7.00
N ASN A 2 -5.70 8.94 -5.74
CA ASN A 2 -5.78 10.28 -5.16
C ASN A 2 -4.37 10.83 -4.87
N ASN A 3 -4.15 12.13 -5.00
CA ASN A 3 -2.83 12.75 -4.79
C ASN A 3 -2.37 12.79 -3.32
N LYS A 4 -3.10 12.13 -2.42
CA LYS A 4 -2.80 12.10 -0.99
C LYS A 4 -2.18 10.76 -0.65
N THR A 5 -1.05 10.79 0.05
CA THR A 5 -0.40 9.61 0.61
C THR A 5 -0.81 9.44 2.07
N LEU A 6 -1.23 8.23 2.44
CA LEU A 6 -1.46 7.88 3.83
C LEU A 6 -0.14 7.44 4.47
N ILE A 7 0.12 7.90 5.69
CA ILE A 7 1.32 7.52 6.44
C ILE A 7 0.95 6.46 7.46
N ALA A 8 1.54 5.28 7.35
CA ALA A 8 1.45 4.23 8.36
C ALA A 8 2.75 4.23 9.18
N ASP A 9 2.68 4.78 10.40
CA ASP A 9 3.83 4.85 11.31
C ASP A 9 4.07 3.56 12.09
N THR A 10 3.06 2.68 12.13
CA THR A 10 3.03 1.40 12.86
C THR A 10 2.38 0.31 12.02
N HIS A 11 2.67 -0.95 12.34
CA HIS A 11 2.03 -2.09 11.68
C HIS A 11 0.50 -2.10 11.89
N ASP A 12 0.02 -1.70 13.07
CA ASP A 12 -1.42 -1.63 13.35
C ASP A 12 -2.15 -0.61 12.46
N ILE A 13 -1.53 0.55 12.19
CA ILE A 13 -2.10 1.55 11.28
C ILE A 13 -2.07 1.05 9.84
N PHE A 14 -0.98 0.38 9.44
CA PHE A 14 -0.91 -0.27 8.13
C PHE A 14 -2.04 -1.28 7.96
N ASP A 15 -2.19 -2.22 8.89
CA ASP A 15 -3.24 -3.23 8.87
C ASP A 15 -4.64 -2.59 8.80
N ALA A 16 -4.88 -1.53 9.57
CA ALA A 16 -6.12 -0.78 9.50
C ALA A 16 -6.38 -0.19 8.11
N PHE A 17 -5.37 0.37 7.45
CA PHE A 17 -5.51 0.88 6.08
C PHE A 17 -5.82 -0.23 5.07
N ILE A 18 -5.21 -1.40 5.23
CA ILE A 18 -5.43 -2.53 4.33
C ILE A 18 -6.83 -3.11 4.52
N VAL A 19 -7.21 -3.43 5.77
CA VAL A 19 -8.53 -3.99 6.12
C VAL A 19 -9.69 -3.07 5.73
N ASN A 20 -9.52 -1.75 5.80
CA ASN A 20 -10.52 -0.78 5.37
C ASN A 20 -10.50 -0.48 3.86
N GLY A 21 -9.63 -1.15 3.08
CA GLY A 21 -9.56 -0.97 1.62
C GLY A 21 -9.00 0.39 1.17
N LEU A 22 -8.30 1.13 2.05
CA LEU A 22 -7.80 2.47 1.71
C LEU A 22 -6.70 2.43 0.63
N HIS A 23 -5.93 1.33 0.60
CA HIS A 23 -4.87 1.07 -0.38
C HIS A 23 -5.35 1.07 -1.85
N HIS A 24 -6.65 0.87 -2.10
CA HIS A 24 -7.22 0.98 -3.45
C HIS A 24 -7.29 2.42 -3.97
N ASN A 25 -7.37 3.41 -3.06
CA ASN A 25 -7.63 4.80 -3.41
C ASN A 25 -6.44 5.72 -3.17
N TYR A 26 -5.58 5.34 -2.22
CA TYR A 26 -4.46 6.13 -1.74
C TYR A 26 -3.18 5.31 -1.80
N SER A 27 -2.07 5.95 -2.19
CA SER A 27 -0.75 5.39 -1.91
C SER A 27 -0.51 5.38 -0.40
N ILE A 28 0.21 4.37 0.09
CA ILE A 28 0.57 4.24 1.50
C ILE A 28 2.09 4.32 1.61
N TYR A 29 2.57 5.11 2.57
CA TYR A 29 3.98 5.13 2.96
C TYR A 29 4.13 4.63 4.39
N CYS A 30 4.89 3.55 4.57
CA CYS A 30 5.18 2.93 5.84
C CYS A 30 6.47 3.51 6.43
N GLN A 31 6.44 4.02 7.67
CA GLN A 31 7.63 4.53 8.39
C GLN A 31 8.46 3.43 9.06
N PHE A 32 8.24 2.19 8.65
CA PHE A 32 8.94 0.99 9.08
C PHE A 32 9.44 0.22 7.85
N PRO A 33 10.50 -0.61 7.99
CA PRO A 33 11.08 -1.35 6.87
C PRO A 33 10.13 -2.43 6.37
N PHE A 34 10.38 -2.92 5.15
CA PHE A 34 9.60 -4.01 4.58
C PHE A 34 9.66 -5.25 5.46
N ASN A 35 8.49 -5.87 5.62
CA ASN A 35 8.33 -7.12 6.33
C ASN A 35 7.45 -8.05 5.47
N GLU A 36 8.07 -9.07 4.89
CA GLU A 36 7.40 -10.03 4.02
C GLU A 36 6.24 -10.76 4.72
N ASP A 37 6.41 -11.14 5.99
CA ASP A 37 5.37 -11.81 6.77
C ASP A 37 4.16 -10.90 7.00
N LEU A 38 4.39 -9.60 7.21
CA LEU A 38 3.32 -8.61 7.34
C LEU A 38 2.56 -8.42 6.03
N VAL A 39 3.29 -8.31 4.92
CA VAL A 39 2.67 -8.08 3.60
C VAL A 39 1.88 -9.29 3.13
N ASN A 40 2.40 -10.49 3.34
CA ASN A 40 1.75 -11.73 2.90
C ASN A 40 0.49 -12.09 3.71
N GLN A 41 0.19 -11.38 4.80
CA GLN A 41 -1.05 -11.57 5.57
C GLN A 41 -2.29 -11.01 4.85
N HIS A 42 -2.09 -10.14 3.86
CA HIS A 42 -3.18 -9.38 3.25
C HIS A 42 -3.35 -9.70 1.76
N SER A 43 -4.55 -9.44 1.25
CA SER A 43 -4.86 -9.47 -0.18
C SER A 43 -5.21 -8.05 -0.64
N TYR A 44 -4.40 -7.50 -1.55
CA TYR A 44 -4.45 -6.07 -1.92
C TYR A 44 -5.30 -5.75 -3.16
N GLY A 45 -5.85 -6.78 -3.82
CA GLY A 45 -6.61 -6.63 -5.06
C GLY A 45 -5.75 -6.22 -6.25
N GLU A 46 -6.37 -5.57 -7.25
CA GLU A 46 -5.78 -5.41 -8.58
C GLU A 46 -4.88 -4.17 -8.72
N SER A 47 -5.06 -3.16 -7.86
CA SER A 47 -4.33 -1.90 -7.94
C SER A 47 -4.08 -1.33 -6.54
N PHE A 48 -2.79 -1.13 -6.21
CA PHE A 48 -2.33 -0.57 -4.95
C PHE A 48 -0.87 -0.09 -5.07
N ASP A 49 -0.46 0.79 -4.16
CA ASP A 49 0.89 1.36 -4.13
C ASP A 49 1.34 1.61 -2.70
N ILE A 50 2.30 0.81 -2.23
CA ILE A 50 2.80 0.83 -0.86
C ILE A 50 4.32 0.94 -0.91
N GLU A 51 4.86 1.97 -0.26
CA GLU A 51 6.30 2.21 -0.14
C GLU A 51 6.72 2.13 1.33
N PHE A 52 7.87 1.52 1.59
CA PHE A 52 8.45 1.35 2.92
C PHE A 52 9.67 2.27 3.09
N ASN A 53 10.03 2.58 4.34
CA ASN A 53 11.08 3.57 4.62
C ASN A 53 12.51 3.12 4.23
N ASP A 54 12.69 1.83 3.92
CA ASP A 54 13.92 1.24 3.40
C ASP A 54 14.01 1.31 1.87
N GLY A 55 13.01 1.91 1.22
CA GLY A 55 12.92 2.09 -0.22
C GLY A 55 12.27 0.90 -0.94
N HIS A 56 11.87 -0.15 -0.24
CA HIS A 56 11.11 -1.23 -0.85
C HIS A 56 9.71 -0.73 -1.26
N ARG A 57 9.24 -1.16 -2.44
CA ARG A 57 7.92 -0.75 -2.96
C ARG A 57 7.09 -1.95 -3.39
N HIS A 58 6.04 -2.23 -2.64
CA HIS A 58 5.04 -3.24 -2.95
C HIS A 58 3.88 -2.57 -3.69
N HIS A 59 3.78 -2.79 -5.00
CA HIS A 59 2.74 -2.15 -5.80
C HIS A 59 2.27 -3.08 -6.91
N GLN A 60 1.02 -2.89 -7.31
CA GLN A 60 0.45 -3.43 -8.52
C GLN A 60 -0.35 -2.32 -9.18
N GLN A 61 -0.16 -2.14 -10.49
CA GLN A 61 -0.98 -1.22 -11.27
C GLN A 61 -1.82 -2.04 -12.24
N ASP A 62 -3.11 -1.74 -12.30
CA ASP A 62 -3.96 -2.27 -13.36
C ASP A 62 -3.42 -1.78 -14.72
N PRO A 63 -2.97 -2.69 -15.59
CA PRO A 63 -2.41 -2.33 -16.89
C PRO A 63 -3.41 -1.59 -17.79
N TYR A 64 -4.72 -1.66 -17.51
CA TYR A 64 -5.76 -0.99 -18.29
C TYR A 64 -6.01 0.46 -17.89
N LEU A 65 -5.48 0.94 -16.76
CA LEU A 65 -5.59 2.36 -16.35
C LEU A 65 -4.61 3.28 -17.09
N LEU A 66 -3.62 2.74 -17.82
CA LEU A 66 -2.67 3.50 -18.64
C LEU A 66 -3.23 3.96 -20.00
N TYR A 67 -4.43 3.50 -20.39
CA TYR A 67 -5.03 3.74 -21.71
C TYR A 67 -6.28 4.63 -21.69
N LYS A 68 -6.48 5.42 -20.63
CA LYS A 68 -7.57 6.41 -20.54
C LYS A 68 -7.05 7.83 -20.40
#